data_AF-A0A3D4GZW8-F1
#
_entry.id   AF-A0A3D4GZW8-F1
#
_cell.length_a   1.000
_cell.length_b   1.000
_cell.length_c   1.000
_cell.angle_alpha   90.00
_cell.angle_beta   90.00
_cell.angle_gamma   90.00
#
_symmetry.space_group_name_H-M   'P 1'
#
loop_
_entity.id
_entity.type
_entity.pdbx_description
1 polymer ?
#
loop_
_entity_poly.entity_id
_entity_poly.type
_entity_poly.pdbx_seq_one_letter_code
_entity_poly.pdbx_strand_id
1 'polypeptide(L)'
;MRIQLFLCSLFSFVLSCSAESSRLGNEVSNQLQKVSDAREMLKLETARLVELRDSLQINIRKNQDLGMRSTLAKSTETSRLEMQRTVIAAAEKNLKLQEEYLALLKRQIQNTK
;
A
#
# COMPACT_ATOMS: atom_id res chain seq x y z
N MET A 1 50.48 28.59 -2.70
CA MET A 1 49.07 28.43 -2.29
C MET A 1 48.24 27.71 -3.37
N ARG A 2 48.48 26.42 -3.66
CA ARG A 2 47.67 25.64 -4.63
C ARG A 2 47.14 24.30 -4.09
N ILE A 3 47.51 23.93 -2.87
CA ILE A 3 47.11 22.66 -2.23
C ILE A 3 45.75 22.79 -1.49
N GLN A 4 45.35 24.00 -1.10
CA GLN A 4 44.14 24.26 -0.33
C GLN A 4 42.83 24.14 -1.15
N LEU A 5 42.88 24.34 -2.47
CA LEU A 5 41.70 24.24 -3.35
C LEU A 5 41.34 22.79 -3.70
N PHE A 6 42.31 21.88 -3.71
CA PHE A 6 42.08 20.45 -4.02
C PHE A 6 41.46 19.68 -2.84
N LEU A 7 41.78 20.07 -1.60
CA LEU A 7 41.26 19.43 -0.40
C LEU A 7 39.75 19.72 -0.19
N CYS A 8 39.27 20.91 -0.57
CA CYS A 8 37.85 21.25 -0.46
C CYS A 8 36.96 20.50 -1.48
N SER A 9 37.47 20.17 -2.67
CA SER A 9 36.67 19.43 -3.67
C SER A 9 36.53 17.94 -3.32
N LEU A 10 37.57 17.33 -2.73
CA LEU A 10 37.52 15.95 -2.25
C LEU A 10 36.62 15.80 -1.01
N PHE A 11 36.65 16.76 -0.10
CA PHE A 11 35.81 16.73 1.12
C PHE A 11 34.31 16.88 0.80
N SER A 12 33.98 17.67 -0.24
CA SER A 12 32.59 17.82 -0.71
C SER A 12 32.03 16.53 -1.33
N PHE A 13 32.87 15.74 -1.99
CA PHE A 13 32.46 14.49 -2.64
C PHE A 13 32.15 13.38 -1.61
N VAL A 14 32.94 13.28 -0.54
CA VAL A 14 32.74 12.27 0.52
C VAL A 14 31.49 12.57 1.36
N LEU A 15 31.19 13.84 1.64
CA LEU A 15 29.97 14.24 2.33
C LEU A 15 28.71 13.93 1.51
N SER A 16 28.73 14.17 0.19
CA SER A 16 27.60 13.86 -0.69
C SER A 16 27.24 12.37 -0.73
N CYS A 17 28.23 11.45 -0.78
CA CYS A 17 27.96 10.00 -0.73
C CYS A 17 27.36 9.55 0.62
N SER A 18 27.75 10.16 1.74
CA SER A 18 27.20 9.83 3.07
C SER A 18 25.76 10.34 3.26
N ALA A 19 25.44 11.50 2.69
CA ALA A 19 24.10 12.08 2.72
C ALA A 19 23.10 11.31 1.84
N GLU A 20 23.56 10.77 0.71
CA GLU A 20 22.71 10.03 -0.22
C GLU A 20 22.39 8.61 0.27
N SER A 21 23.37 7.93 0.88
CA SER A 21 23.17 6.61 1.50
C SER A 21 22.24 6.65 2.72
N SER A 22 22.35 7.68 3.56
CA SER A 22 21.43 7.90 4.70
C SER A 22 20.02 8.25 4.24
N ARG A 23 19.87 9.05 3.17
CA ARG A 23 18.55 9.33 2.56
C ARG A 23 17.89 8.05 2.01
N LEU A 24 18.64 7.22 1.29
CA LEU A 24 18.13 5.95 0.76
C LEU A 24 17.73 4.98 1.88
N GLY A 25 18.50 4.92 2.97
CA GLY A 25 18.17 4.10 4.15
C GLY A 25 16.83 4.50 4.78
N ASN A 26 16.58 5.80 4.94
CA ASN A 26 15.32 6.31 5.46
C ASN A 26 14.15 6.01 4.52
N GLU A 27 14.34 6.15 3.20
CA GLU A 27 13.30 5.84 2.22
C GLU A 27 12.91 4.35 2.25
N VAL A 28 13.89 3.45 2.40
CA VAL A 28 13.60 2.01 2.56
C VAL A 28 12.80 1.73 3.83
N SER A 29 13.14 2.37 4.95
CA SER A 29 12.39 2.23 6.20
C SER A 29 10.94 2.71 6.06
N ASN A 30 10.74 3.88 5.45
CA ASN A 30 9.41 4.41 5.19
C ASN A 30 8.61 3.50 4.25
N GLN A 31 9.27 2.95 3.23
CA GLN A 31 8.65 2.06 2.28
C GLN A 31 8.27 0.71 2.90
N LEU A 32 9.06 0.18 3.84
CA LEU A 32 8.70 -1.00 4.62
C LEU A 32 7.41 -0.78 5.42
N GLN A 33 7.25 0.40 6.03
CA GLN A 33 6.01 0.73 6.74
C GLN A 33 4.81 0.76 5.79
N LYS A 34 4.93 1.42 4.62
CA LYS A 34 3.86 1.44 3.61
C LYS A 34 3.45 0.04 3.12
N VAL A 35 4.41 -0.88 2.96
CA VAL A 35 4.12 -2.28 2.65
C VAL A 35 3.36 -2.95 3.80
N SER A 36 3.76 -2.72 5.04
CA SER A 36 3.06 -3.23 6.22
C SER A 36 1.60 -2.75 6.27
N ASP A 37 1.39 -1.45 6.11
CA ASP A 37 0.05 -0.83 6.13
C ASP A 37 -0.82 -1.36 4.98
N ALA A 38 -0.24 -1.54 3.79
CA ALA A 38 -0.95 -2.12 2.64
C ALA A 38 -1.39 -3.58 2.87
N ARG A 39 -0.56 -4.38 3.57
CA ARG A 39 -0.93 -5.76 3.96
C ARG A 39 -2.05 -5.77 4.97
N GLU A 40 -2.00 -4.91 5.98
CA GLU A 40 -3.05 -4.79 6.98
C GLU A 40 -4.37 -4.35 6.34
N MET A 41 -4.32 -3.36 5.45
CA MET A 41 -5.49 -2.92 4.69
C MET A 41 -6.10 -4.06 3.87
N LEU A 42 -5.28 -4.82 3.12
CA LEU A 42 -5.79 -5.97 2.36
C LEU A 42 -6.45 -7.01 3.27
N LYS A 43 -5.87 -7.30 4.43
CA LYS A 43 -6.45 -8.22 5.42
C LYS A 43 -7.81 -7.71 5.93
N LEU A 44 -7.89 -6.43 6.27
CA LEU A 44 -9.12 -5.78 6.74
C LEU A 44 -10.23 -5.84 5.69
N GLU A 45 -9.94 -5.46 4.45
CA GLU A 45 -10.93 -5.45 3.37
C GLU A 45 -11.39 -6.86 3.01
N THR A 46 -10.50 -7.85 3.12
CA THR A 46 -10.85 -9.27 2.96
C THR A 46 -11.78 -9.74 4.07
N ALA A 47 -11.50 -9.38 5.33
CA ALA A 47 -12.38 -9.69 6.45
C ALA A 47 -13.78 -9.07 6.29
N ARG A 48 -13.85 -7.80 5.86
CA ARG A 48 -15.11 -7.13 5.55
C ARG A 48 -15.91 -7.85 4.46
N LEU A 49 -15.26 -8.38 3.42
CA LEU A 49 -15.97 -9.16 2.39
C LEU A 49 -16.59 -10.43 2.98
N VAL A 50 -15.88 -11.11 3.89
CA VAL A 50 -16.42 -12.28 4.60
C VAL A 50 -17.65 -11.89 5.42
N GLU A 51 -17.57 -10.82 6.21
CA GLU A 51 -18.72 -10.33 7.00
C GLU A 51 -19.93 -9.96 6.13
N LEU A 52 -19.70 -9.28 5.00
CA LEU A 52 -20.76 -8.94 4.04
C LEU A 52 -21.41 -10.18 3.44
N ARG A 53 -20.61 -11.20 3.09
CA ARG A 53 -21.10 -12.46 2.53
C ARG A 53 -21.94 -13.20 3.56
N ASP A 54 -21.45 -13.30 4.78
CA ASP A 54 -22.10 -14.05 5.86
C ASP A 54 -23.40 -13.35 6.29
N SER A 55 -23.46 -12.02 6.19
CA SER A 55 -24.65 -11.21 6.49
C SER A 55 -25.62 -11.03 5.32
N LEU A 56 -25.28 -11.52 4.11
CA LEU A 56 -26.00 -11.17 2.87
C LEU A 56 -27.51 -11.43 2.96
N GLN A 57 -27.91 -12.64 3.37
CA GLN A 57 -29.33 -13.00 3.43
C GLN A 57 -30.08 -12.21 4.51
N ILE A 58 -29.41 -11.92 5.62
CA ILE A 58 -29.97 -11.13 6.72
C ILE A 58 -30.23 -9.70 6.25
N ASN A 59 -29.27 -9.09 5.56
CA ASN A 59 -29.41 -7.72 5.03
C ASN A 59 -30.46 -7.63 3.92
N ILE A 60 -30.55 -8.64 3.04
CA ILE A 60 -31.62 -8.69 2.02
C ILE A 60 -33.00 -8.69 2.69
N ARG A 61 -33.21 -9.54 3.71
CA ARG A 61 -34.48 -9.60 4.46
C ARG A 61 -34.75 -8.28 5.17
N LYS A 62 -33.76 -7.73 5.88
CA LYS A 62 -33.87 -6.42 6.53
C LYS A 62 -34.28 -5.31 5.55
N ASN A 63 -33.69 -5.28 4.35
CA ASN A 63 -34.05 -4.30 3.33
C ASN A 63 -35.49 -4.51 2.82
N GLN A 64 -35.95 -5.76 2.70
CA GLN A 64 -37.34 -6.08 2.36
C GLN A 64 -38.30 -5.65 3.48
N ASP A 65 -37.95 -5.89 4.74
CA ASP A 65 -38.73 -5.47 5.92
C ASP A 65 -38.85 -3.95 6.00
N LEU A 66 -37.84 -3.22 5.51
CA LEU A 66 -37.84 -1.76 5.37
C LEU A 66 -38.61 -1.25 4.13
N GLY A 67 -39.28 -2.14 3.39
CA GLY A 67 -40.14 -1.81 2.26
C GLY A 67 -39.47 -1.83 0.89
N MET A 68 -38.21 -2.26 0.77
CA MET A 68 -37.61 -2.46 -0.55
C MET A 68 -38.22 -3.67 -1.25
N ARG A 69 -38.47 -3.53 -2.56
CA ARG A 69 -38.86 -4.67 -3.40
C ARG A 69 -37.77 -5.74 -3.36
N SER A 70 -38.18 -7.01 -3.36
CA SER A 70 -37.26 -8.15 -3.24
C SER A 70 -36.10 -8.13 -4.24
N THR A 71 -36.38 -7.82 -5.51
CA THR A 71 -35.36 -7.70 -6.56
C THR A 71 -34.36 -6.58 -6.29
N LEU A 72 -34.84 -5.43 -5.81
CA LEU A 72 -34.00 -4.29 -5.47
C LEU A 72 -33.15 -4.59 -4.22
N ALA A 73 -33.74 -5.15 -3.17
CA ALA A 73 -33.01 -5.55 -1.96
C ALA A 73 -31.86 -6.52 -2.26
N LYS A 74 -32.14 -7.54 -3.10
CA LYS A 74 -31.12 -8.49 -3.55
C LYS A 74 -30.04 -7.81 -4.40
N SER A 75 -30.44 -6.97 -5.35
CA SER A 75 -29.52 -6.24 -6.23
C SER A 75 -28.59 -5.34 -5.41
N THR A 76 -29.13 -4.55 -4.49
CA THR A 76 -28.37 -3.64 -3.63
C THR A 76 -27.29 -4.36 -2.81
N GLU A 77 -27.64 -5.44 -2.11
CA GLU A 77 -26.65 -6.15 -1.29
C GLU A 77 -25.65 -6.94 -2.14
N THR A 78 -26.05 -7.43 -3.32
CA THR A 78 -25.12 -8.07 -4.26
C THR A 78 -24.14 -7.04 -4.83
N SER A 79 -24.61 -5.86 -5.22
CA SER A 79 -23.75 -4.76 -5.67
C SER A 79 -22.77 -4.33 -4.58
N ARG A 80 -23.18 -4.32 -3.32
CA ARG A 80 -22.28 -4.04 -2.19
C ARG A 80 -21.14 -5.06 -2.08
N LEU A 81 -21.42 -6.34 -2.31
CA LEU A 81 -20.38 -7.38 -2.38
C LEU A 81 -19.42 -7.15 -3.55
N GLU A 82 -19.92 -6.83 -4.75
CA GLU A 82 -19.07 -6.58 -5.92
C GLU A 82 -18.19 -5.33 -5.74
N MET A 83 -18.73 -4.27 -5.12
CA MET A 83 -17.94 -3.09 -4.76
C MET A 83 -16.81 -3.48 -3.80
N GLN A 84 -17.09 -4.29 -2.77
CA GLN A 84 -16.05 -4.73 -1.83
C GLN A 84 -14.97 -5.59 -2.51
N ARG A 85 -15.34 -6.45 -3.46
CA ARG A 85 -14.36 -7.20 -4.27
C ARG A 85 -13.47 -6.28 -5.10
N THR A 86 -14.04 -5.21 -5.64
CA THR A 86 -13.29 -4.20 -6.40
C THR A 86 -12.29 -3.46 -5.49
N VAL A 87 -12.69 -3.14 -4.25
CA VAL A 87 -11.81 -2.56 -3.24
C VAL A 87 -10.65 -3.50 -2.91
N ILE A 88 -10.92 -4.80 -2.71
CA ILE A 88 -9.86 -5.80 -2.48
C ILE A 88 -8.90 -5.87 -3.66
N ALA A 89 -9.40 -5.95 -4.90
CA ALA A 89 -8.54 -5.98 -6.09
C ALA A 89 -7.64 -4.73 -6.19
N ALA A 90 -8.16 -3.56 -5.81
CA ALA A 90 -7.37 -2.34 -5.73
C ALA A 90 -6.31 -2.40 -4.62
N ALA A 91 -6.65 -2.94 -3.45
CA ALA A 91 -5.73 -3.13 -2.33
C ALA A 91 -4.61 -4.13 -2.66
N GLU A 92 -4.92 -5.25 -3.33
CA GLU A 92 -3.94 -6.22 -3.83
C GLU A 92 -2.97 -5.56 -4.82
N LYS A 93 -3.50 -4.79 -5.78
CA LYS A 93 -2.69 -4.05 -6.73
C LYS A 93 -1.79 -3.04 -6.03
N ASN A 94 -2.30 -2.32 -5.04
CA ASN A 94 -1.52 -1.37 -4.25
C ASN A 94 -0.37 -2.09 -3.53
N LEU A 95 -0.67 -3.17 -2.79
CA LEU A 95 0.35 -3.95 -2.09
C LEU A 95 1.46 -4.40 -3.04
N LYS A 96 1.10 -4.96 -4.20
CA LYS A 96 2.08 -5.38 -5.21
C LYS A 96 2.98 -4.23 -5.65
N LEU A 97 2.43 -3.05 -5.93
CA LEU A 97 3.22 -1.87 -6.32
C LEU A 97 4.15 -1.41 -5.20
N GLN A 98 3.70 -1.45 -3.93
CA GLN A 98 4.56 -1.09 -2.79
C GLN A 98 5.73 -2.08 -2.61
N GLU A 99 5.48 -3.37 -2.81
CA GLU A 99 6.50 -4.42 -2.72
C GLU A 99 7.51 -4.32 -3.87
N GLU A 100 7.04 -4.06 -5.10
CA GLU A 100 7.90 -3.81 -6.26
C GLU A 100 8.80 -2.58 -6.04
N TYR A 101 8.24 -1.48 -5.52
CA TYR A 101 9.01 -0.28 -5.24
C TYR A 101 10.05 -0.51 -4.12
N LEU A 102 9.68 -1.24 -3.07
CA LEU A 102 10.63 -1.64 -2.02
C LEU A 102 11.79 -2.46 -2.59
N ALA A 103 11.51 -3.39 -3.50
CA ALA A 103 12.53 -4.20 -4.15
C ALA A 103 13.50 -3.35 -4.97
N LEU A 104 12.99 -2.34 -5.69
CA LEU A 104 13.82 -1.38 -6.43
C LEU A 104 14.74 -0.58 -5.49
N LEU A 105 14.20 -0.04 -4.38
CA LEU A 105 15.00 0.71 -3.41
C LEU A 105 16.11 -0.16 -2.78
N LYS A 106 15.80 -1.42 -2.42
CA LYS A 106 16.79 -2.36 -1.88
C LYS A 106 17.93 -2.64 -2.87
N ARG A 107 17.63 -2.81 -4.16
CA ARG A 107 18.64 -2.98 -5.22
C ARG A 107 19.52 -1.74 -5.37
N GLN A 108 18.94 -0.54 -5.31
CA GLN A 108 19.71 0.70 -5.37
C GLN A 108 20.69 0.84 -4.20
N ILE A 109 20.29 0.46 -2.98
CA ILE A 109 21.20 0.43 -1.82
C ILE A 109 22.36 -0.56 -2.04
N GLN A 110 22.08 -1.74 -2.60
CA GLN A 110 23.12 -2.73 -2.86
C GLN A 110 24.14 -2.26 -3.90
N ASN A 111 23.69 -1.52 -4.92
CA ASN A 111 24.58 -0.99 -5.97
C ASN A 111 25.35 0.28 -5.55
N THR A 112 25.01 0.88 -4.41
CA THR A 112 25.66 2.09 -3.87
C THR A 112 26.60 1.79 -2.69
N LYS A 113 26.65 0.54 -2.22
CA LYS A 113 27.59 0.03 -1.22
C LYS A 113 28.78 -0.64 -1.90
#